data_AF-A0A5N3PH31-F1
#
_entry.id   AF-A0A5N3PH31-F1
#
_cell.length_a   1.000
_cell.length_b   1.000
_cell.length_c   1.000
_cell.angle_alpha   90.00
_cell.angle_beta   90.00
_cell.angle_gamma   90.00
#
_symmetry.space_group_name_H-M   'P 1'
#
loop_
_entity.id
_entity.type
_entity.pdbx_description
1 polymer ?
#
loop_
_entity_poly.entity_id
_entity_poly.type
_entity_poly.pdbx_seq_one_letter_code
_entity_poly.pdbx_strand_id
1 'polypeptide(L)'
;MARRYTYSRINAAELSRRLNELDMPARDLARCCGASEQRAIDWLSGKEDIPPHIDLLTRLWLKFEPAMDETDAWVDEVCRDQRREG
;
A
#
# COMPACT_ATOMS: atom_id res chain seq x y z
N MET A 1 -13.01 -24.84 -7.21
CA MET A 1 -12.43 -25.22 -5.90
C MET A 1 -12.87 -24.19 -4.87
N ALA A 2 -13.45 -24.62 -3.74
CA ALA A 2 -13.74 -23.70 -2.64
C ALA A 2 -12.43 -23.11 -2.09
N ARG A 3 -12.42 -21.82 -1.75
CA ARG A 3 -11.24 -21.17 -1.15
C ARG A 3 -10.92 -21.86 0.18
N ARG A 4 -9.67 -22.28 0.38
CA ARG A 4 -9.21 -22.94 1.62
C ARG A 4 -9.19 -21.99 2.82
N TYR A 5 -9.12 -20.69 2.57
CA TYR A 5 -9.06 -19.63 3.60
C TYR A 5 -9.97 -18.47 3.22
N THR A 6 -10.62 -17.90 4.24
CA THR A 6 -11.40 -16.66 4.14
C THR A 6 -10.67 -15.57 4.91
N TYR A 7 -10.37 -14.46 4.25
CA TYR A 7 -9.74 -13.29 4.86
C TYR A 7 -10.79 -12.21 5.07
N SER A 8 -10.72 -11.51 6.20
CA SER A 8 -11.40 -10.22 6.34
C SER A 8 -10.73 -9.25 5.37
N ARG A 9 -11.53 -8.59 4.53
CA ARG A 9 -11.03 -7.70 3.48
C ARG A 9 -11.18 -6.26 3.92
N ILE A 10 -10.07 -5.51 3.88
CA ILE A 10 -10.16 -4.06 3.81
C ILE A 10 -10.88 -3.67 2.51
N ASN A 11 -11.74 -2.65 2.56
CA ASN A 11 -12.38 -2.11 1.38
C ASN A 11 -11.70 -0.81 0.94
N ALA A 12 -12.06 -0.32 -0.25
CA ALA A 12 -11.48 0.89 -0.84
C ALA A 12 -11.61 2.13 0.06
N ALA A 13 -12.77 2.32 0.71
CA ALA A 13 -13.01 3.46 1.60
C ALA A 13 -12.12 3.41 2.85
N GLU A 14 -11.97 2.24 3.44
CA GLU A 14 -11.13 2.03 4.62
C GLU A 14 -9.64 2.17 4.28
N LEU A 15 -9.20 1.67 3.11
CA LEU A 15 -7.84 1.89 2.64
C LEU A 15 -7.57 3.39 2.39
N SER A 16 -8.48 4.08 1.70
CA SER A 16 -8.37 5.51 1.42
C SER A 16 -8.30 6.33 2.71
N ARG A 17 -9.12 6.03 3.71
CA ARG A 17 -9.07 6.67 5.03
C ARG A 17 -7.69 6.55 5.67
N ARG A 18 -7.12 5.35 5.68
CA ARG A 18 -5.80 5.11 6.30
C ARG A 18 -4.67 5.81 5.56
N LEU A 19 -4.71 5.84 4.23
CA LEU A 19 -3.72 6.58 3.46
C LEU A 19 -3.80 8.09 3.73
N ASN A 20 -5.02 8.64 3.87
CA ASN A 20 -5.18 10.05 4.26
C ASN A 20 -4.64 10.34 5.67
N GLU A 21 -4.81 9.40 6.62
CA GLU A 21 -4.23 9.51 7.97
C GLU A 21 -2.68 9.46 7.96
N LEU A 22 -2.11 8.79 6.97
CA LEU A 22 -0.66 8.69 6.76
C LEU A 22 -0.11 9.79 5.84
N ASP A 23 -0.95 10.71 5.34
CA ASP A 23 -0.62 11.68 4.28
C ASP A 23 0.05 11.03 3.04
N MET A 24 -0.40 9.82 2.69
CA MET A 24 0.24 8.97 1.69
C MET A 24 -0.54 8.95 0.37
N PRO A 25 -0.01 9.47 -0.74
CA PRO A 25 -0.65 9.35 -2.04
C PRO A 25 -0.54 7.92 -2.61
N ALA A 26 -1.38 7.62 -3.61
CA ALA A 26 -1.41 6.30 -4.27
C ALA A 26 -0.06 5.87 -4.85
N ARG A 27 0.72 6.83 -5.36
CA ARG A 27 2.07 6.61 -5.88
C ARG A 27 3.01 6.05 -4.81
N ASP A 28 2.95 6.58 -3.59
CA ASP A 28 3.86 6.18 -2.52
C ASP A 28 3.46 4.82 -1.95
N LEU A 29 2.15 4.56 -1.81
CA LEU A 29 1.66 3.20 -1.55
C LEU A 29 2.21 2.22 -2.59
N ALA A 30 2.08 2.54 -3.88
CA ALA A 30 2.53 1.68 -4.97
C ALA A 30 4.04 1.42 -4.88
N ARG A 31 4.83 2.46 -4.58
CA ARG A 31 6.27 2.38 -4.37
C ARG A 31 6.61 1.42 -3.21
N CYS A 32 5.96 1.58 -2.06
CA CYS A 32 6.23 0.80 -0.86
C CYS A 32 5.84 -0.68 -0.98
N CYS A 33 4.81 -1.00 -1.77
CA CYS A 33 4.38 -2.40 -1.96
C CYS A 33 4.84 -3.04 -3.29
N GLY A 34 5.64 -2.35 -4.10
CA GLY A 34 6.11 -2.85 -5.39
C GLY A 34 4.99 -3.05 -6.41
N ALA A 35 3.92 -2.25 -6.33
CA ALA A 35 2.81 -2.27 -7.29
C ALA A 35 2.96 -1.15 -8.33
N SER A 36 2.18 -1.21 -9.42
CA SER A 36 2.02 -0.06 -10.30
C SER A 36 1.10 0.97 -9.67
N GLU A 37 1.32 2.25 -9.97
CA GLU A 37 0.47 3.35 -9.49
C GLU A 37 -1.00 3.14 -9.92
N GLN A 38 -1.24 2.68 -11.15
CA GLN A 38 -2.59 2.36 -11.61
C GLN A 38 -3.25 1.27 -10.76
N ARG A 39 -2.50 0.28 -10.30
CA ARG A 39 -3.05 -0.79 -9.46
C ARG A 39 -3.43 -0.28 -8.07
N ALA A 40 -2.62 0.60 -7.49
CA ALA A 40 -2.98 1.29 -6.26
C ALA A 40 -4.24 2.15 -6.42
N ILE A 41 -4.41 2.83 -7.56
CA ILE A 41 -5.65 3.56 -7.89
C ILE A 41 -6.84 2.61 -8.04
N ASP A 42 -6.65 1.46 -8.69
CA ASP A 42 -7.70 0.45 -8.86
C ASP A 42 -8.14 -0.15 -7.50
N TRP A 43 -7.23 -0.29 -6.53
CA TRP A 43 -7.56 -0.63 -5.14
C TRP A 43 -8.36 0.47 -4.44
N LEU A 44 -7.91 1.72 -4.55
CA LEU A 44 -8.56 2.88 -3.92
C LEU A 44 -9.92 3.23 -4.53
N SER A 45 -10.18 2.83 -5.76
CA SER A 45 -11.50 2.97 -6.41
C SER A 45 -12.42 1.76 -6.20
N GLY A 46 -11.90 0.68 -5.60
CA GLY A 46 -12.64 -0.58 -5.41
C GLY A 46 -12.84 -1.40 -6.69
N LYS A 47 -12.12 -1.07 -7.76
CA LYS A 47 -12.11 -1.82 -9.02
C LYS A 47 -11.37 -3.15 -8.88
N GLU A 48 -10.32 -3.20 -8.06
CA GLU A 48 -9.60 -4.42 -7.71
C GLU A 48 -9.74 -4.79 -6.23
N ASP A 49 -9.74 -6.10 -5.96
CA ASP A 49 -9.63 -6.63 -4.59
C ASP A 49 -8.28 -6.21 -3.99
N ILE A 50 -8.30 -5.72 -2.75
CA ILE A 50 -7.10 -5.30 -2.03
C ILE A 50 -6.38 -6.54 -1.45
N PRO A 51 -5.07 -6.73 -1.72
CA PRO A 51 -4.32 -7.84 -1.14
C PRO A 51 -4.27 -7.77 0.40
N PRO A 52 -4.39 -8.91 1.13
CA PRO A 52 -4.40 -8.91 2.59
C PRO A 52 -3.16 -8.29 3.25
N HIS A 53 -1.99 -8.36 2.60
CA HIS A 53 -0.77 -7.76 3.14
C HIS A 53 -0.83 -6.23 3.16
N ILE A 54 -1.61 -5.59 2.28
CA ILE A 54 -1.82 -4.13 2.29
C ILE A 54 -2.62 -3.71 3.53
N ASP A 55 -3.61 -4.51 3.95
CA ASP A 55 -4.32 -4.27 5.22
C ASP A 55 -3.35 -4.36 6.40
N LEU A 56 -2.48 -5.37 6.44
CA LEU A 56 -1.49 -5.51 7.50
C LEU A 56 -0.50 -4.33 7.51
N LEU A 57 0.05 -3.99 6.35
CA LEU A 57 1.05 -2.93 6.19
C LEU A 57 0.52 -1.58 6.69
N THR A 58 -0.66 -1.16 6.23
CA THR A 58 -1.28 0.11 6.66
C THR A 58 -1.63 0.14 8.15
N ARG A 59 -1.98 -1.01 8.76
CA ARG A 59 -2.17 -1.10 10.22
C ARG A 59 -0.86 -0.92 10.99
N LEU A 60 0.24 -1.44 10.47
CA LEU A 60 1.55 -1.31 11.12
C LEU A 60 2.03 0.13 11.05
N TRP A 61 1.92 0.78 9.89
CA TRP A 61 2.25 2.19 9.71
C TRP A 61 1.47 3.12 10.64
N LEU A 62 0.17 2.89 10.83
CA LEU A 62 -0.64 3.68 11.74
C LEU A 62 -0.37 3.42 13.23
N LYS A 63 0.14 2.24 13.57
CA LYS A 63 0.29 1.80 14.97
C LYS A 63 1.69 2.08 15.53
N PHE A 64 2.70 2.10 14.67
CA PHE A 64 4.09 2.20 15.07
C PHE A 64 4.72 3.38 14.33
N GLU A 65 4.97 4.48 15.06
CA GLU A 65 5.58 5.69 14.50
C GLU A 65 6.83 5.40 13.65
N PRO A 66 7.78 4.53 14.06
CA PRO A 66 8.97 4.26 13.25
C PRO A 66 8.71 3.43 11.99
N ALA A 67 7.55 2.79 11.85
CA ALA A 67 7.32 1.84 10.77
C ALA A 67 7.27 2.51 9.39
N MET A 68 6.79 3.76 9.32
CA MET A 68 6.84 4.55 8.09
C MET A 68 8.28 4.91 7.72
N ASP A 69 9.04 5.44 8.68
CA ASP A 69 10.44 5.81 8.48
C ASP A 69 11.30 4.62 8.03
N GLU A 70 11.14 3.45 8.65
CA GLU A 70 11.86 2.24 8.23
C GLU A 70 11.43 1.74 6.85
N THR A 71 10.15 1.86 6.52
CA THR A 71 9.66 1.51 5.17
C THR A 71 10.29 2.43 4.14
N ASP A 72 10.26 3.74 4.36
CA ASP A 72 10.81 4.70 3.42
C ASP A 72 12.32 4.53 3.24
N ALA A 73 13.06 4.35 4.33
CA ALA A 73 14.50 4.08 4.28
C ALA A 73 14.81 2.82 3.46
N TRP A 74 14.06 1.74 3.68
CA TRP A 74 14.24 0.50 2.93
C TRP A 74 13.87 0.70 1.45
N VAL A 75 12.74 1.34 1.15
CA VAL A 75 12.29 1.61 -0.22
C VAL A 75 13.28 2.51 -0.96
N ASP A 76 13.87 3.51 -0.31
CA ASP A 76 14.92 4.36 -0.88
C ASP A 76 16.20 3.56 -1.21
N GLU A 77 16.55 2.55 -0.40
CA GLU A 77 17.67 1.66 -0.66
C GLU A 77 17.42 0.72 -1.85
N VAL A 78 16.21 0.16 -1.95
CA VAL A 78 15.92 -0.93 -2.89
C VAL A 78 15.21 -0.52 -4.18
N CYS A 79 14.49 0.60 -4.19
CA CYS A 79 13.74 1.08 -5.36
C CYS A 79 14.48 2.23 -6.06
N ARG A 80 14.72 2.06 -7.38
CA ARG A 80 15.28 3.10 -8.25
C ARG A 80 14.19 3.68 -9.14
N ASP A 81 14.08 5.01 -9.20
CA ASP A 81 13.15 5.68 -10.12
C ASP A 81 13.80 5.84 -11.50
N GLN A 82 13.44 4.94 -12.43
CA GLN A 82 13.94 4.97 -13.81
C GLN A 82 13.58 6.25 -14.58
N ARG A 83 12.62 7.06 -14.10
CA ARG A 83 12.23 8.34 -14.74
C ARG A 83 13.20 9.48 -14.45
N ARG A 84 14.08 9.34 -13.45
CA ARG A 84 15.10 10.34 -13.11
C ARG A 84 16.44 10.12 -13.83
N GLU A 85 16.58 9.00 -14.54
CA GLU A 85 17.82 8.59 -15.20
C GLU A 85 17.83 8.85 -16.73
N GLY A 86 16.77 9.46 -17.28
CA GLY A 86 16.65 9.86 -18.68
C GLY A 86 16.26 11.32 -18.84
#